data_AF-A0A7W6A5Y3-F1
#
_entry.id   AF-A0A7W6A5Y3-F1
#
_cell.length_a   1.000
_cell.length_b   1.000
_cell.length_c   1.000
_cell.angle_alpha   90.00
_cell.angle_beta   90.00
_cell.angle_gamma   90.00
#
_symmetry.space_group_name_H-M   'P 1'
#
loop_
_entity.id
_entity.type
_entity.pdbx_description
1 polymer ?
#
loop_
_entity_poly.entity_id
_entity_poly.type
_entity_poly.pdbx_seq_one_letter_code
_entity_poly.pdbx_strand_id
1 'polypeptide(L)'
;MVLFLLVMSVALLAVTKTITERERLETERQTAIERLLGRIETAAQREKGIHVDRGRAVIDFGDRARFDTSSNTLSPDQERLLRAFVPQVLSIARDEGGRRWLKRIVVEGFTDRRGSYLYNLNLSLQRSQRVLCALMAPPTPGERPMGRDELEEIRRLFLVGGYSSNSAKDSLDASRRIELRLEFFGVEEPSRSATQAFEGDFGACAL
;
A
#
# COMPACT_ATOMS: atom_id res chain seq x y z
N MET A 1 -8.38 -29.88 47.67
CA MET A 1 -9.53 -29.49 46.81
C MET A 1 -9.66 -27.97 46.69
N VAL A 2 -9.65 -27.19 47.78
CA VAL A 2 -9.75 -25.72 47.74
C VAL A 2 -8.63 -25.05 46.93
N LEU A 3 -7.39 -25.51 47.07
CA LEU A 3 -6.24 -24.95 46.32
C LEU A 3 -6.41 -25.08 44.79
N PHE A 4 -6.96 -26.21 44.33
CA PHE A 4 -7.19 -26.45 42.90
C PHE A 4 -8.26 -25.51 42.33
N LEU A 5 -9.34 -25.29 43.06
CA LEU A 5 -10.39 -24.34 42.67
C LEU A 5 -9.88 -22.89 42.61
N LEU A 6 -9.00 -22.51 43.54
CA LEU A 6 -8.37 -21.19 43.53
C LEU A 6 -7.46 -21.00 42.32
N VAL A 7 -6.59 -21.98 42.04
CA VAL A 7 -5.70 -21.93 40.86
C VAL A 7 -6.51 -21.89 39.57
N MET A 8 -7.55 -22.72 39.44
CA MET A 8 -8.44 -22.71 38.27
C MET A 8 -9.16 -21.39 38.09
N SER A 9 -9.65 -20.78 39.17
CA SER A 9 -10.35 -19.48 39.11
C SER A 9 -9.42 -18.35 38.67
N VAL A 10 -8.19 -18.32 39.20
CA VAL A 10 -7.16 -17.35 38.80
C VAL A 10 -6.75 -17.55 37.34
N ALA A 11 -6.56 -18.81 36.91
CA ALA A 11 -6.22 -19.13 35.53
C ALA A 11 -7.34 -18.71 34.55
N LEU A 12 -8.61 -18.99 34.90
CA LEU A 12 -9.77 -18.57 34.11
C LEU A 12 -9.86 -17.03 34.02
N LEU A 13 -9.68 -16.32 35.14
CA LEU A 13 -9.65 -14.85 35.16
C LEU A 13 -8.51 -14.26 34.33
N ALA A 14 -7.34 -14.88 34.34
CA ALA A 14 -6.22 -14.45 33.52
C ALA A 14 -6.51 -14.62 32.03
N VAL A 15 -7.08 -15.76 31.64
CA VAL A 15 -7.47 -16.05 30.24
C VAL A 15 -8.60 -15.14 29.77
N THR A 16 -9.62 -14.87 30.60
CA THR A 16 -10.71 -13.97 30.18
C THR A 16 -10.20 -12.54 29.98
N LYS A 17 -9.33 -12.04 30.86
CA LYS A 17 -8.71 -10.71 30.70
C LYS A 17 -7.91 -10.60 29.40
N THR A 18 -7.10 -11.60 29.06
CA THR A 18 -6.30 -11.55 27.83
C THR A 18 -7.17 -11.58 26.58
N ILE A 19 -8.27 -12.34 26.59
CA ILE A 19 -9.25 -12.35 25.49
C ILE A 19 -9.90 -10.97 25.34
N THR A 20 -10.37 -10.36 26.43
CA THR A 20 -11.02 -9.04 26.40
C THR A 20 -10.07 -7.94 25.92
N GLU A 21 -8.80 -7.94 26.37
CA GLU A 21 -7.81 -6.96 25.90
C GLU A 21 -7.49 -7.16 24.41
N ARG A 22 -7.39 -8.41 23.94
CA ARG A 22 -7.18 -8.72 22.52
C ARG A 22 -8.35 -8.23 21.67
N GLU A 23 -9.58 -8.51 22.06
CA GLU A 23 -10.79 -8.05 21.36
C GLU A 23 -10.86 -6.51 21.29
N ARG A 24 -10.49 -5.84 22.37
CA ARG A 24 -10.41 -4.38 22.43
C ARG A 24 -9.39 -3.85 21.43
N LEU A 25 -8.17 -4.40 21.43
CA LEU A 25 -7.11 -3.99 20.50
C LEU A 25 -7.48 -4.26 19.04
N GLU A 26 -8.15 -5.38 18.75
CA GLU A 26 -8.65 -5.67 17.41
C GLU A 26 -9.69 -4.65 16.95
N THR A 27 -10.59 -4.24 17.86
CA THR A 27 -11.60 -3.22 17.59
C THR A 27 -10.95 -1.85 17.36
N GLU A 28 -9.98 -1.47 18.20
CA GLU A 28 -9.18 -0.25 18.03
C GLU A 28 -8.44 -0.24 16.69
N ARG A 29 -7.81 -1.36 16.34
CA ARG A 29 -7.11 -1.55 15.05
C ARG A 29 -8.07 -1.39 13.88
N GLN A 30 -9.20 -2.09 13.90
CA GLN A 30 -10.19 -2.04 12.82
C GLN A 30 -10.72 -0.62 12.62
N THR A 31 -11.07 0.06 13.71
CA THR A 31 -11.56 1.45 13.68
C THR A 31 -10.50 2.39 13.10
N ALA A 32 -9.22 2.21 13.48
CA ALA A 32 -8.14 3.03 12.97
C ALA A 32 -7.89 2.80 11.48
N ILE A 33 -7.94 1.55 11.00
CA ILE A 33 -7.82 1.18 9.59
C ILE A 33 -8.96 1.79 8.78
N GLU A 34 -10.21 1.65 9.24
CA GLU A 34 -11.38 2.23 8.55
C GLU A 34 -11.29 3.75 8.45
N ARG A 35 -10.85 4.42 9.53
CA ARG A 35 -10.61 5.87 9.52
C ARG A 35 -9.51 6.26 8.54
N LEU A 36 -8.40 5.52 8.51
CA LEU A 36 -7.30 5.75 7.60
C LEU A 36 -7.76 5.60 6.14
N LEU A 37 -8.45 4.51 5.82
CA LEU A 37 -8.99 4.25 4.47
C LEU A 37 -10.01 5.31 4.05
N GLY A 38 -10.90 5.73 4.96
CA GLY A 38 -11.87 6.80 4.67
C GLY A 38 -11.21 8.15 4.38
N ARG A 39 -10.08 8.45 5.01
CA ARG A 39 -9.30 9.65 4.71
C ARG A 39 -8.58 9.56 3.37
N ILE A 40 -8.03 8.40 3.04
CA ILE A 40 -7.43 8.16 1.71
C ILE A 40 -8.51 8.29 0.63
N GLU A 41 -9.70 7.76 0.86
CA GLU A 41 -10.83 7.90 -0.07
C GLU A 41 -11.26 9.36 -0.23
N THR A 42 -11.32 10.13 0.86
CA THR A 42 -11.60 11.57 0.80
C THR A 42 -10.53 12.34 0.01
N ALA A 43 -9.26 11.96 0.15
CA ALA A 43 -8.18 12.51 -0.67
C ALA A 43 -8.33 12.10 -2.15
N ALA A 44 -8.69 10.83 -2.41
CA ALA A 44 -8.90 10.31 -3.76
C ALA A 44 -10.05 11.01 -4.49
N GLN A 45 -11.11 11.44 -3.79
CA GLN A 45 -12.22 12.19 -4.40
C GLN A 45 -11.79 13.52 -5.05
N ARG A 46 -10.64 14.08 -4.65
CA ARG A 46 -10.08 15.29 -5.27
C ARG A 46 -9.45 15.00 -6.63
N GLU A 47 -9.10 13.75 -6.89
CA GLU A 47 -8.45 13.27 -8.10
C GLU A 47 -9.41 12.37 -8.90
N LYS A 48 -9.80 12.81 -10.09
CA LYS A 48 -10.76 12.04 -10.91
C LYS A 48 -10.17 10.68 -11.31
N GLY A 49 -10.91 9.61 -11.02
CA GLY A 49 -10.58 8.24 -11.46
C GLY A 49 -9.77 7.40 -10.48
N ILE A 50 -9.50 7.91 -9.27
CA ILE A 50 -8.92 7.11 -8.18
C ILE A 50 -10.05 6.59 -7.29
N HIS A 51 -10.05 5.29 -7.01
CA HIS A 51 -11.04 4.60 -6.20
C HIS A 51 -10.34 3.84 -5.07
N VAL A 52 -10.98 3.79 -3.90
CA VAL A 52 -10.46 3.05 -2.74
C VAL A 52 -11.41 1.90 -2.44
N ASP A 53 -10.92 0.67 -2.59
CA ASP A 53 -11.60 -0.54 -2.16
C ASP A 53 -11.24 -0.81 -0.70
N ARG A 54 -12.18 -0.48 0.21
CA ARG A 54 -11.97 -0.67 1.65
C ARG A 54 -11.93 -2.14 2.07
N GLY A 55 -12.59 -3.03 1.34
CA GLY A 55 -12.63 -4.46 1.66
C GLY A 55 -11.30 -5.14 1.35
N ARG A 56 -10.65 -4.73 0.26
CA ARG A 56 -9.32 -5.21 -0.13
C ARG A 56 -8.17 -4.35 0.40
N ALA A 57 -8.49 -3.20 0.99
CA ALA A 57 -7.53 -2.14 1.34
C ALA A 57 -6.64 -1.74 0.15
N VAL A 58 -7.27 -1.51 -1.00
CA VAL A 58 -6.59 -1.22 -2.26
C VAL A 58 -6.97 0.16 -2.78
N ILE A 59 -5.98 0.90 -3.27
CA ILE A 59 -6.18 2.09 -4.10
C ILE A 59 -6.07 1.65 -5.56
N ASP A 60 -7.17 1.77 -6.30
CA ASP A 60 -7.28 1.49 -7.73
C ASP A 60 -7.29 2.81 -8.50
N PHE A 61 -6.38 2.98 -9.46
CA PHE A 61 -6.30 4.19 -10.30
C PHE A 61 -7.17 4.09 -11.56
N GLY A 62 -7.90 2.99 -11.73
CA GLY A 62 -8.72 2.70 -12.89
C GLY A 62 -7.97 2.92 -14.20
N ASP A 63 -8.61 3.63 -15.11
CA ASP A 63 -8.07 3.95 -16.43
C ASP A 63 -6.88 4.93 -16.38
N ARG A 64 -6.66 5.62 -15.26
CA ARG A 64 -5.59 6.62 -15.11
C ARG A 64 -4.23 6.02 -14.81
N ALA A 65 -4.14 4.72 -14.52
CA ALA A 65 -2.88 3.98 -14.49
C ALA A 65 -2.92 2.72 -15.37
N ARG A 66 -3.72 2.77 -16.45
CA ARG A 66 -3.76 1.71 -17.45
C ARG A 66 -2.51 1.76 -18.33
N PHE A 67 -1.91 0.60 -18.55
CA PHE A 67 -0.81 0.46 -19.51
C PHE A 67 -1.31 0.02 -20.88
N ASP A 68 -0.57 0.44 -21.91
CA ASP A 68 -0.71 -0.09 -23.24
C ASP A 68 -0.34 -1.58 -23.31
N THR A 69 -0.79 -2.22 -24.39
CA THR A 69 -0.48 -3.63 -24.65
C THR A 69 1.03 -3.83 -24.68
N SER A 70 1.52 -4.83 -23.94
CA SER A 70 2.95 -5.20 -23.88
C SER A 70 3.90 -4.07 -23.45
N SER A 71 3.39 -3.02 -22.82
CA SER A 71 4.17 -1.86 -22.36
C SER A 71 4.24 -1.78 -20.83
N ASN A 72 5.34 -1.25 -20.31
CA ASN A 72 5.52 -0.87 -18.91
C ASN A 72 5.67 0.65 -18.72
N THR A 73 5.43 1.43 -19.78
CA THR A 73 5.61 2.88 -19.77
C THR A 73 4.37 3.58 -19.23
N LEU A 74 4.56 4.53 -18.32
CA LEU A 74 3.53 5.46 -17.90
C LEU A 74 3.55 6.70 -18.81
N SER A 75 2.39 7.22 -19.16
CA SER A 75 2.31 8.51 -19.84
C SER A 75 2.60 9.66 -18.86
N PRO A 76 3.02 10.84 -19.35
CA PRO A 76 3.30 11.99 -18.48
C PRO A 76 2.13 12.35 -17.56
N ASP A 77 0.88 12.26 -18.04
CA ASP A 77 -0.30 12.54 -17.21
C ASP A 77 -0.49 11.52 -16.07
N GLN A 78 -0.14 10.26 -16.31
CA GLN A 78 -0.24 9.20 -15.30
C GLN A 78 0.83 9.40 -14.22
N GLU A 79 2.05 9.75 -14.64
CA GLU A 79 3.12 10.08 -13.70
C GLU A 79 2.78 11.31 -12.84
N ARG A 80 2.21 12.36 -13.45
CA ARG A 80 1.77 13.55 -12.71
C ARG A 80 0.70 13.21 -11.67
N LEU A 81 -0.27 12.39 -12.04
CA LEU A 81 -1.31 11.94 -11.12
C LEU A 81 -0.70 11.21 -9.91
N LEU A 82 0.23 10.29 -10.15
CA LEU A 82 0.93 9.55 -9.10
C LEU A 82 1.70 10.49 -8.17
N ARG A 83 2.46 11.44 -8.72
CA ARG A 83 3.21 12.44 -7.95
C ARG A 83 2.33 13.43 -7.19
N ALA A 84 1.12 13.71 -7.66
CA ALA A 84 0.15 14.56 -6.95
C ALA A 84 -0.57 13.80 -5.82
N PHE A 85 -0.89 12.52 -6.03
CA PHE A 85 -1.71 11.74 -5.11
C PHE A 85 -0.92 11.05 -4.00
N VAL A 86 0.22 10.42 -4.31
CA VAL A 86 1.01 9.64 -3.33
C VAL A 86 1.43 10.47 -2.11
N PRO A 87 1.85 11.74 -2.22
CA PRO A 87 2.12 12.57 -1.05
C PRO A 87 0.96 12.71 -0.06
N GLN A 88 -0.28 12.69 -0.54
CA GLN A 88 -1.47 12.73 0.32
C GLN A 88 -1.59 11.43 1.11
N VAL A 89 -1.32 10.29 0.46
CA VAL A 89 -1.28 8.97 1.12
C VAL A 89 -0.17 8.92 2.18
N LEU A 90 1.02 9.41 1.85
CA LEU A 90 2.14 9.51 2.82
C LEU A 90 1.77 10.40 4.00
N SER A 91 1.12 11.54 3.77
CA SER A 91 0.66 12.41 4.84
C SER A 91 -0.32 11.73 5.78
N ILE A 92 -1.24 10.93 5.25
CA ILE A 92 -2.20 10.17 6.07
C ILE A 92 -1.50 9.02 6.80
N ALA A 93 -0.51 8.38 6.17
CA ALA A 93 0.31 7.34 6.77
C ALA A 93 1.13 7.85 7.97
N ARG A 94 1.46 9.14 8.00
CA ARG A 94 2.17 9.78 9.12
C ARG A 94 1.31 10.02 10.35
N ASP A 95 0.00 9.89 10.28
CA ASP A 95 -0.86 10.07 11.46
C ASP A 95 -0.74 8.90 12.43
N GLU A 96 -1.19 9.09 13.67
CA GLU A 96 -1.06 8.10 14.75
C GLU A 96 -1.54 6.69 14.33
N GLY A 97 -2.72 6.60 13.71
CA GLY A 97 -3.26 5.33 13.23
C GLY A 97 -2.44 4.72 12.08
N GLY A 98 -1.90 5.56 11.19
CA GLY A 98 -1.03 5.11 10.10
C GLY A 98 0.31 4.61 10.63
N ARG A 99 0.98 5.36 11.51
CA ARG A 99 2.24 4.95 12.13
C ARG A 99 2.12 3.66 12.92
N ARG A 100 1.00 3.47 13.62
CA ARG A 100 0.75 2.28 14.44
C ARG A 100 0.40 1.06 13.60
N TRP A 101 -0.49 1.20 12.61
CA TRP A 101 -1.10 0.06 11.94
C TRP A 101 -0.67 -0.14 10.49
N LEU A 102 -0.24 0.88 9.75
CA LEU A 102 0.17 0.71 8.36
C LEU A 102 1.52 0.01 8.28
N LYS A 103 1.52 -1.21 7.75
CA LYS A 103 2.71 -2.05 7.62
C LYS A 103 3.50 -1.77 6.38
N ARG A 104 2.89 -1.55 5.21
CA ARG A 104 3.54 -1.17 3.95
C ARG A 104 2.50 -0.86 2.88
N ILE A 105 2.97 -0.31 1.76
CA ILE A 105 2.19 -0.08 0.54
C ILE A 105 2.82 -0.94 -0.56
N VAL A 106 2.10 -1.94 -1.04
CA VAL A 106 2.57 -2.79 -2.14
C VAL A 106 2.06 -2.20 -3.45
N VAL A 107 2.99 -1.81 -4.32
CA VAL A 107 2.68 -1.43 -5.70
C VAL A 107 2.51 -2.72 -6.50
N GLU A 108 1.28 -3.01 -6.89
CA GLU A 108 0.91 -4.25 -7.57
C GLU A 108 0.64 -4.00 -9.04
N GLY A 109 1.44 -4.63 -9.88
CA GLY A 109 1.30 -4.61 -11.32
C GLY A 109 0.48 -5.79 -11.81
N PHE A 110 -0.39 -5.54 -12.78
CA PHE A 110 -1.23 -6.56 -13.40
C PHE A 110 -1.06 -6.58 -14.92
N THR A 111 -1.34 -7.74 -15.50
CA THR A 111 -1.30 -7.97 -16.95
C THR A 111 -2.61 -8.59 -17.41
N ASP A 112 -2.88 -8.50 -18.72
CA ASP A 112 -4.00 -9.22 -19.32
C ASP A 112 -3.64 -10.67 -19.63
N ARG A 113 -4.59 -11.44 -20.16
CA ARG A 113 -4.42 -12.89 -20.36
C ARG A 113 -3.51 -13.24 -21.54
N ARG A 114 -3.10 -12.29 -22.38
CA ARG A 114 -2.25 -12.55 -23.54
C ARG A 114 -0.78 -12.67 -23.11
N GLY A 115 -0.02 -13.51 -23.81
CA GLY A 115 1.38 -13.78 -23.49
C GLY A 115 1.57 -14.97 -22.53
N SER A 116 2.82 -15.32 -22.27
CA SER A 116 3.17 -16.45 -21.40
C SER A 116 3.17 -16.03 -19.92
N TYR A 117 3.10 -17.02 -19.03
CA TYR A 117 3.11 -16.78 -17.58
C TYR A 117 4.30 -15.94 -17.11
N LEU A 118 5.53 -16.35 -17.49
CA LEU A 118 6.76 -15.66 -17.08
C LEU A 118 6.91 -14.30 -17.76
N TYR A 119 6.46 -14.16 -19.01
CA TYR A 119 6.42 -12.86 -19.68
C TYR A 119 5.55 -11.87 -18.90
N ASN A 120 4.33 -12.29 -18.54
CA ASN A 120 3.37 -11.47 -17.83
C ASN A 120 3.81 -11.15 -16.39
N LEU A 121 4.45 -12.11 -15.71
CA LEU A 121 5.04 -11.89 -14.40
C LEU A 121 6.18 -10.86 -14.45
N ASN A 122 7.07 -10.97 -15.43
CA ASN A 122 8.14 -9.99 -15.60
C ASN A 122 7.58 -8.61 -15.95
N LEU A 123 6.60 -8.54 -16.86
CA LEU A 123 5.98 -7.29 -17.28
C LEU A 123 5.25 -6.59 -16.12
N SER A 124 4.54 -7.33 -15.26
CA SER A 124 3.91 -6.73 -14.08
C SER A 124 4.91 -6.19 -13.07
N LEU A 125 6.01 -6.90 -12.82
CA LEU A 125 7.08 -6.41 -11.95
C LEU A 125 7.71 -5.12 -12.49
N GLN A 126 7.98 -5.05 -13.80
CA GLN A 126 8.48 -3.84 -14.44
C GLN A 126 7.50 -2.67 -14.34
N ARG A 127 6.20 -2.92 -14.47
CA ARG A 127 5.14 -1.92 -14.28
C ARG A 127 5.12 -1.37 -12.86
N SER A 128 5.24 -2.23 -11.85
CA SER A 128 5.32 -1.81 -10.45
C SER A 128 6.58 -1.01 -10.16
N GLN A 129 7.72 -1.44 -10.70
CA GLN A 129 8.98 -0.70 -10.60
C GLN A 129 8.85 0.68 -11.26
N ARG A 130 8.21 0.77 -12.43
CA ARG A 130 8.00 2.05 -13.13
C ARG A 130 7.30 3.08 -12.27
N VAL A 131 6.32 2.67 -11.45
CA VAL A 131 5.63 3.57 -10.53
C VAL A 131 6.59 4.16 -9.50
N LEU A 132 7.43 3.33 -8.87
CA LEU A 132 8.46 3.85 -7.95
C LEU A 132 9.42 4.81 -8.64
N CYS A 133 9.83 4.49 -9.87
CA CYS A 133 10.64 5.37 -10.68
C CYS A 133 9.97 6.72 -10.94
N ALA A 134 8.68 6.72 -11.31
CA ALA A 134 7.94 7.95 -11.56
C ALA A 134 7.79 8.81 -10.30
N LEU A 135 7.70 8.20 -9.12
CA LEU A 135 7.64 8.88 -7.82
C LEU A 135 8.99 9.48 -7.42
N MET A 136 10.08 8.76 -7.66
CA MET A 136 11.44 9.20 -7.30
C MET A 136 12.11 10.08 -8.36
N ALA A 137 11.53 10.17 -9.56
CA ALA A 137 12.03 11.02 -10.63
C ALA A 137 11.88 12.52 -10.30
N PRO A 138 12.73 13.38 -10.88
CA PRO A 138 12.55 14.83 -10.79
C PRO A 138 11.16 15.27 -11.27
N PRO A 139 10.55 16.29 -10.66
CA PRO A 139 9.26 16.82 -11.10
C PRO A 139 9.37 17.42 -12.50
N THR A 140 8.28 17.36 -13.27
CA THR A 140 8.11 18.15 -14.49
C THR A 140 7.68 19.59 -14.15
N PRO A 141 7.85 20.57 -15.08
CA PRO A 141 7.46 21.95 -14.81
C PRO A 141 5.99 22.07 -14.37
N GLY A 142 5.75 22.77 -13.27
CA GLY A 142 4.42 22.95 -12.67
C GLY A 142 4.05 21.91 -11.61
N GLU A 143 4.89 20.89 -11.37
CA GLU A 143 4.71 19.95 -10.27
C GLU A 143 5.51 20.34 -9.02
N ARG A 144 5.01 19.92 -7.85
CA ARG A 144 5.76 20.02 -6.60
C ARG A 144 6.84 18.92 -6.54
N PRO A 145 8.12 19.23 -6.24
CA PRO A 145 9.12 18.21 -5.96
C PRO A 145 8.74 17.38 -4.73
N MET A 146 9.04 16.08 -4.75
CA MET A 146 9.04 15.29 -3.52
C MET A 146 10.19 15.74 -2.62
N GLY A 147 9.89 15.95 -1.34
CA GLY A 147 10.89 16.23 -0.33
C GLY A 147 11.71 14.99 0.00
N ARG A 148 12.92 15.17 0.57
CA ARG A 148 13.79 14.04 0.97
C ARG A 148 13.09 13.10 1.95
N ASP A 149 12.30 13.63 2.88
CA ASP A 149 11.53 12.84 3.83
C ASP A 149 10.45 11.98 3.14
N GLU A 150 9.83 12.49 2.08
CA GLU A 150 8.83 11.76 1.30
C GLU A 150 9.50 10.62 0.51
N LEU A 151 10.66 10.89 -0.10
CA LEU A 151 11.46 9.86 -0.79
C LEU A 151 11.91 8.76 0.17
N GLU A 152 12.33 9.13 1.38
CA GLU A 152 12.70 8.20 2.43
C GLU A 152 11.50 7.37 2.91
N GLU A 153 10.33 7.99 3.04
CA GLU A 153 9.10 7.28 3.34
C GLU A 153 8.71 6.33 2.21
N ILE A 154 8.86 6.70 0.94
CA ILE A 154 8.63 5.80 -0.19
C ILE A 154 9.57 4.61 -0.08
N ARG A 155 10.88 4.82 0.10
CA ARG A 155 11.87 3.75 0.27
C ARG A 155 11.49 2.79 1.41
N ARG A 156 10.96 3.32 2.51
CA ARG A 156 10.63 2.54 3.71
C ARG A 156 9.26 1.86 3.63
N LEU A 157 8.25 2.52 3.05
CA LEU A 157 6.86 2.06 3.03
C LEU A 157 6.54 1.24 1.80
N PHE A 158 7.17 1.49 0.67
CA PHE A 158 6.76 0.90 -0.60
C PHE A 158 7.51 -0.40 -0.90
N LEU A 159 6.78 -1.36 -1.45
CA LEU A 159 7.32 -2.62 -1.97
C LEU A 159 6.71 -2.88 -3.35
N VAL A 160 7.44 -3.52 -4.26
CA VAL A 160 6.93 -3.88 -5.59
C VAL A 160 6.47 -5.34 -5.61
N GLY A 161 5.26 -5.56 -6.12
CA GLY A 161 4.69 -6.88 -6.38
C GLY A 161 4.18 -6.97 -7.82
N GLY A 162 4.14 -8.18 -8.37
CA GLY A 162 3.68 -8.41 -9.74
C GLY A 162 2.85 -9.67 -9.82
N TYR A 163 1.76 -9.61 -10.58
CA TYR A 163 0.93 -10.75 -10.90
C TYR A 163 1.12 -11.13 -12.37
N SER A 164 1.09 -12.42 -12.67
CA SER A 164 0.94 -12.87 -14.05
C SER A 164 -0.51 -12.60 -14.51
N SER A 165 -1.06 -13.46 -15.38
CA SER A 165 -2.45 -13.35 -15.84
C SER A 165 -3.48 -14.00 -14.92
N ASN A 166 -3.06 -14.56 -13.78
CA ASN A 166 -3.93 -15.24 -12.82
C ASN A 166 -4.92 -14.29 -12.10
N SER A 167 -4.65 -12.98 -12.11
CA SER A 167 -5.51 -11.94 -11.55
C SER A 167 -6.11 -11.03 -12.63
N ALA A 168 -6.19 -11.52 -13.88
CA ALA A 168 -6.79 -10.79 -14.98
C ALA A 168 -8.31 -10.64 -14.77
N LYS A 169 -8.80 -9.41 -14.98
CA LYS A 169 -10.22 -9.06 -15.03
C LYS A 169 -10.83 -9.52 -16.37
N ASP A 170 -12.14 -9.37 -16.51
CA ASP A 170 -12.87 -9.84 -17.70
C ASP A 170 -12.40 -9.15 -18.98
N SER A 171 -12.19 -7.83 -18.92
CA SER A 171 -11.63 -7.09 -20.04
C SER A 171 -10.10 -7.04 -19.97
N LEU A 172 -9.47 -7.06 -21.14
CA LEU A 172 -8.02 -6.94 -21.27
C LEU A 172 -7.54 -5.59 -20.70
N ASP A 173 -8.30 -4.52 -20.97
CA ASP A 173 -7.98 -3.17 -20.54
C ASP A 173 -7.99 -3.02 -19.02
N ALA A 174 -9.02 -3.53 -18.35
CA ALA A 174 -9.10 -3.50 -16.89
C ALA A 174 -8.03 -4.39 -16.24
N SER A 175 -7.43 -5.32 -16.98
CA SER A 175 -6.36 -6.18 -16.47
C SER A 175 -4.99 -5.49 -16.49
N ARG A 176 -4.73 -4.56 -17.40
CA ARG A 176 -3.44 -3.86 -17.54
C ARG A 176 -3.36 -2.63 -16.63
N ARG A 177 -3.36 -2.83 -15.32
CA ARG A 177 -3.46 -1.75 -14.32
C ARG A 177 -2.37 -1.82 -13.23
N ILE A 178 -2.32 -0.78 -12.41
CA ILE A 178 -1.64 -0.76 -11.10
C ILE A 178 -2.68 -0.63 -9.99
N GLU A 179 -2.44 -1.31 -8.89
CA GLU A 179 -3.11 -1.08 -7.62
C GLU A 179 -2.06 -0.77 -6.53
N LEU A 180 -2.40 0.08 -5.55
CA LEU A 180 -1.63 0.17 -4.30
C LEU A 180 -2.36 -0.59 -3.21
N ARG A 181 -1.82 -1.73 -2.78
CA ARG A 181 -2.36 -2.48 -1.64
C ARG A 181 -1.76 -1.96 -0.34
N LEU A 182 -2.63 -1.58 0.58
CA LEU A 182 -2.26 -1.19 1.93
C LEU A 182 -2.25 -2.44 2.80
N GLU A 183 -1.07 -2.81 3.31
CA GLU A 183 -0.95 -3.90 4.27
C GLU A 183 -0.86 -3.32 5.68
N PHE A 184 -1.49 -3.99 6.65
CA PHE A 184 -1.53 -3.56 8.04
C PHE A 184 -0.90 -4.58 8.98
N PHE A 185 -0.36 -4.09 10.09
CA PHE A 185 0.14 -4.92 11.18
C PHE A 185 -1.01 -5.66 11.87
N GLY A 186 -0.75 -6.91 12.27
CA GLY A 186 -1.59 -7.60 13.26
C GLY A 186 -1.44 -7.00 14.66
N VAL A 187 -2.40 -7.24 15.55
CA VAL A 187 -2.36 -6.72 16.93
C VAL A 187 -1.11 -7.19 17.70
N GLU A 188 -0.67 -8.41 17.44
CA GLU A 188 0.50 -9.03 18.08
C GLU A 188 1.79 -8.83 17.26
N GLU A 189 1.70 -8.19 16.08
CA GLU A 189 2.87 -7.93 15.25
C GLU A 189 3.57 -6.67 15.76
N PRO A 190 4.90 -6.70 16.03
CA PRO A 190 5.61 -5.51 16.46
C PRO A 190 5.53 -4.44 15.38
N SER A 191 5.10 -3.23 15.77
CA SER A 191 5.15 -2.06 14.89
C SER A 191 6.59 -1.82 14.41
N ARG A 192 6.75 -1.20 13.24
CA ARG A 192 8.07 -0.93 12.65
C ARG A 192 9.03 -0.31 13.66
N SER A 193 10.22 -0.88 13.79
CA SER A 193 11.33 -0.25 14.48
C SER A 193 11.79 1.01 13.73
N ALA A 194 12.32 1.98 14.46
CA ALA A 194 12.95 3.15 13.86
C ALA A 194 14.11 2.67 12.97
N THR A 195 13.96 2.83 11.66
CA THR A 195 15.03 2.59 10.70
C THR A 195 15.90 3.84 10.68
N GLN A 196 17.22 3.68 10.66
CA GLN A 196 18.14 4.82 10.46
C GLN A 196 17.80 5.52 9.13
N ALA A 197 17.90 6.84 9.13
CA ALA A 197 17.70 7.64 7.93
C ALA A 197 18.69 7.20 6.86
N PHE A 198 18.21 7.00 5.63
CA PHE A 198 19.09 6.70 4.52
C PHE A 198 19.91 7.93 4.13
N GLU A 199 21.23 7.81 4.28
CA GLU A 199 22.17 8.89 3.96
C GLU A 199 22.64 8.85 2.49
N GLY A 200 22.38 7.74 1.78
CA GLY A 200 22.78 7.55 0.39
C GLY A 200 21.92 8.28 -0.65
N ASP A 201 22.31 8.13 -1.91
CA ASP A 201 21.54 8.60 -3.07
C ASP A 201 20.45 7.59 -3.46
N PHE A 202 19.28 8.07 -3.90
CA PHE A 202 18.18 7.20 -4.34
C PHE A 202 18.39 6.64 -5.75
N GLY A 203 19.41 7.13 -6.47
CA GLY A 203 19.76 6.69 -7.81
C GLY A 203 18.82 7.23 -8.89
N ALA A 204 19.13 6.87 -10.13
CA ALA A 204 18.25 7.06 -11.27
C ALA A 204 17.74 5.71 -11.73
N CYS A 205 16.47 5.64 -12.13
CA CYS A 205 15.97 4.43 -12.77
C CYS A 205 16.60 4.25 -14.15
N ALA A 206 17.20 3.08 -14.37
CA ALA A 206 17.60 2.64 -15.70
C ALA A 206 16.34 2.22 -16.47
N LEU A 207 15.77 3.15 -17.24
CA LEU A 207 14.62 2.89 -18.10
C LEU A 207 14.93 3.31 -19.52
#